data_AF-A0A2V9CWZ9-F1
#
_entry.id   AF-A0A2V9CWZ9-F1
#
_cell.length_a   1.000
_cell.length_b   1.000
_cell.length_c   1.000
_cell.angle_alpha   90.00
_cell.angle_beta   90.00
_cell.angle_gamma   90.00
#
_symmetry.space_group_name_H-M   'P 1'
#
loop_
_entity.id
_entity.type
_entity.pdbx_description
1 polymer ?
#
loop_
_entity_poly.entity_id
_entity_poly.type
_entity_poly.pdbx_seq_one_letter_code
_entity_poly.pdbx_strand_id
1 'polypeptide(L)' 'MDLGYDIFRELSDGNPLWIAQAATLKESEDKLDTLARTLPAKYFIGDAASATIVAREGGKSC' A
#
# COMPACT_ATOMS: atom_id res chain seq x y z
N MET A 1 5.78 0.70 20.50
CA MET A 1 5.58 -0.50 19.68
C MET A 1 5.18 0.01 18.33
N ASP A 2 6.14 0.12 17.41
CA ASP A 2 5.85 0.49 16.03
C ASP A 2 4.99 -0.62 15.43
N LEU A 3 3.72 -0.31 15.19
CA LEU A 3 2.76 -1.25 14.63
C LEU A 3 3.02 -1.51 13.13
N GLY A 4 3.98 -0.80 12.55
CA GLY A 4 4.36 -0.94 11.15
C GLY A 4 3.36 -0.31 10.20
N TYR A 5 3.51 -0.65 8.94
CA TYR A 5 2.80 -0.12 7.80
C TYR A 5 2.15 -1.27 7.04
N ASP A 6 0.85 -1.15 6.84
CA ASP A 6 0.06 -2.12 6.10
C ASP A 6 -0.12 -1.66 4.66
N ILE A 7 0.16 -2.57 3.73
CA ILE A 7 0.03 -2.36 2.31
C ILE A 7 -1.28 -3.00 1.86
N PHE A 8 -2.17 -2.17 1.36
CA PHE A 8 -3.45 -2.57 0.80
C PHE A 8 -3.45 -2.36 -0.70
N ARG A 9 -4.23 -3.19 -1.39
CA ARG A 9 -4.54 -3.07 -2.80
C ARG A 9 -6.04 -2.84 -2.94
N GLU A 10 -6.45 -1.77 -3.60
CA GLU A 10 -7.82 -1.61 -4.04
C GLU A 10 -8.07 -2.51 -5.25
N LEU A 11 -8.98 -3.48 -5.08
CA LEU A 11 -9.45 -4.33 -6.14
C LEU A 11 -10.42 -3.57 -7.05
N SER A 12 -10.65 -4.07 -8.27
CA SER A 12 -11.60 -3.47 -9.21
C SER A 12 -13.04 -3.40 -8.68
N ASP A 13 -13.38 -4.26 -7.72
CA ASP A 13 -14.65 -4.24 -6.98
C ASP A 13 -14.73 -3.13 -5.90
N GLY A 14 -13.69 -2.31 -5.74
CA GLY A 14 -13.61 -1.25 -4.73
C GLY A 14 -13.27 -1.76 -3.32
N ASN A 15 -13.08 -3.08 -3.16
CA ASN A 15 -12.71 -3.66 -1.87
C ASN A 15 -11.19 -3.57 -1.64
N PRO A 16 -10.74 -3.13 -0.45
CA PRO A 16 -9.34 -3.13 -0.09
C PRO A 16 -8.89 -4.54 0.33
N LEU A 17 -7.87 -5.05 -0.33
CA LEU A 17 -7.22 -6.32 -0.03
C LEU A 17 -5.89 -6.03 0.67
N TRP A 18 -5.71 -6.53 1.89
CA TRP A 18 -4.42 -6.49 2.57
C TRP A 18 -3.45 -7.46 1.87
N ILE A 19 -2.34 -6.94 1.38
CA ILE A 19 -1.36 -7.71 0.59
C ILE A 19 -0.13 -8.04 1.43
N ALA A 20 0.36 -7.08 2.20
CA ALA A 20 1.57 -7.21 2.97
C ALA A 20 1.63 -6.19 4.11
N GLN A 21 2.51 -6.43 5.07
CA GLN A 21 2.91 -5.48 6.09
C GLN A 21 4.43 -5.28 6.03
N ALA A 22 4.90 -4.12 6.45
CA ALA A 22 6.31 -3.82 6.61
C ALA A 22 6.53 -3.03 7.91
N ALA A 23 7.72 -3.16 8.49
CA ALA A 23 8.05 -2.47 9.74
C ALA A 23 8.36 -0.97 9.53
N THR A 24 8.74 -0.58 8.30
CA THR A 24 9.14 0.78 7.97
C THR A 24 8.45 1.28 6.70
N LEU A 25 8.32 2.60 6.57
CA LEU A 25 7.71 3.23 5.40
C LEU A 25 8.50 2.89 4.13
N LYS A 26 9.83 3.02 4.20
CA LYS A 26 10.72 2.73 3.06
C LYS A 26 10.57 1.31 2.51
N GLU A 27 10.47 0.33 3.40
CA GLU A 27 10.26 -1.07 2.99
C GLU A 27 8.87 -1.29 2.41
N SER A 28 7.88 -0.52 2.89
CA SER A 28 6.53 -0.54 2.36
C SER A 28 6.44 0.07 0.96
N GLU A 29 7.13 1.19 0.74
CA GLU A 29 7.24 1.85 -0.57
C GLU A 29 7.94 0.95 -1.59
N ASP A 30 9.04 0.28 -1.22
CA ASP A 30 9.78 -0.64 -2.11
C ASP A 30 8.91 -1.84 -2.55
N LYS A 31 8.16 -2.43 -1.60
CA LYS A 31 7.17 -3.47 -1.90
C LYS A 31 6.05 -2.94 -2.79
N LEU A 32 5.59 -1.72 -2.54
CA LEU A 32 4.50 -1.12 -3.29
C LEU A 32 4.93 -0.85 -4.73
N ASP A 33 6.12 -0.27 -4.99
CA ASP A 33 6.68 -0.08 -6.34
C ASP A 33 6.83 -1.44 -7.06
N THR A 34 7.34 -2.46 -6.36
CA THR A 34 7.47 -3.81 -6.92
C THR A 34 6.09 -4.40 -7.32
N LEU A 35 5.07 -4.22 -6.47
CA LEU A 35 3.71 -4.67 -6.72
C LEU A 35 3.06 -3.88 -7.87
N ALA A 36 3.26 -2.55 -7.92
CA ALA A 36 2.75 -1.67 -8.96
C ALA A 36 3.36 -2.00 -10.34
N ARG A 37 4.64 -2.38 -10.39
CA ARG A 37 5.31 -2.85 -11.61
C ARG A 37 4.80 -4.20 -12.09
N THR A 38 4.49 -5.10 -11.15
CA THR A 38 4.04 -6.46 -11.48
C THR A 38 2.58 -6.48 -11.91
N LEU A 39 1.75 -5.70 -11.22
CA LEU A 39 0.31 -5.65 -11.45
C LEU A 39 -0.16 -4.20 -11.34
N PRO A 40 -0.56 -3.55 -12.45
CA PRO A 40 -1.07 -2.19 -12.43
C PRO A 40 -2.43 -2.19 -11.73
N ALA A 41 -2.40 -1.89 -10.44
CA ALA A 41 -3.57 -1.71 -9.60
C ALA A 41 -3.33 -0.50 -8.70
N LYS A 42 -4.36 -0.12 -7.96
CA LYS A 42 -4.25 0.92 -6.95
C LYS A 42 -3.81 0.28 -5.64
N TYR A 43 -2.72 0.77 -5.09
CA TYR A 43 -2.17 0.35 -3.82
C TYR A 43 -2.11 1.56 -2.87
N PHE A 44 -2.23 1.30 -1.58
CA PHE A 44 -2.10 2.33 -0.57
C PHE A 44 -1.52 1.76 0.70
N ILE A 45 -0.75 2.59 1.39
CA ILE A 45 -0.06 2.24 2.63
C ILE A 45 -0.82 2.91 3.78
N GLY A 46 -1.35 2.11 4.69
CA GLY A 46 -1.91 2.54 5.96
C GLY A 46 -0.86 2.44 7.06
N ASP A 47 -0.65 3.50 7.82
CA ASP A 47 0.09 3.45 9.07
C ASP A 47 -0.79 2.83 10.15
N ALA A 48 -0.37 1.68 10.67
CA ALA A 48 -1.15 0.94 11.67
C ALA A 48 -1.17 1.65 13.03
N ALA A 49 -0.18 2.49 13.32
CA ALA A 49 -0.09 3.22 14.58
C ALA A 49 -1.06 4.42 14.63
N SER A 50 -1.24 5.09 13.50
CA SER A 50 -2.00 6.32 13.36
C SER A 50 -3.35 6.10 12.67
N ALA A 51 -3.60 4.90 12.14
CA ALA A 51 -4.73 4.55 11.32
C ALA A 51 -4.94 5.53 10.13
N THR A 52 -3.84 6.06 9.59
CA THR A 52 -3.84 7.04 8.50
C THR A 52 -3.17 6.48 7.25
N ILE A 53 -3.66 6.87 6.09
CA ILE A 53 -3.03 6.51 4.82
C ILE A 53 -1.86 7.45 4.58
N VAL A 54 -0.65 6.91 4.56
CA VAL A 54 0.60 7.67 4.41
C VAL A 54 1.07 7.74 2.96
N ALA A 55 0.69 6.77 2.13
CA ALA A 55 1.03 6.76 0.71
C ALA A 55 -0.08 6.11 -0.12
N ARG A 56 -0.21 6.55 -1.37
CA ARG A 56 -1.06 5.94 -2.38
C ARG A 56 -0.30 5.91 -3.70
N GLU A 57 -0.31 4.78 -4.38
CA GLU A 57 0.27 4.64 -5.71
C GLU A 57 -0.70 3.84 -6.59
N GLY A 58 -0.72 4.14 -7.88
CA GLY A 58 -1.76 3.67 -8.78
C GLY A 58 -2.82 4.76 -8.95
N GLY A 59 -2.70 5.44 -10.08
CA GLY A 59 -3.47 6.63 -10.40
C GLY A 59 -2.72 7.58 -11.33
N LYS A 60 -1.90 7.08 -12.26
CA LYS A 60 -1.69 7.81 -13.51
C LYS A 60 -2.72 7.31 -14.51
N SER A 61 -3.91 7.89 -14.42
CA SER A 61 -4.66 8.15 -15.65
C SER A 61 -3.76 9.02 -16.53
N CYS A 62 -3.60 8.63 -17.79
CA CYS A 62 -2.82 9.28 -18.84
C CYS A 62 -2.80 10.81 -18.78
#